data_AF-A0A7X3NSL4-F1
#
_entry.id   AF-A0A7X3NSL4-F1
#
_cell.length_a   1.000
_cell.length_b   1.000
_cell.length_c   1.000
_cell.angle_alpha   90.00
_cell.angle_beta   90.00
_cell.angle_gamma   90.00
#
_symmetry.space_group_name_H-M   'P 1'
#
loop_
_entity.id
_entity.type
_entity.pdbx_description
1 polymer ?
#
loop_
_entity_poly.entity_id
_entity_poly.type
_entity_poly.pdbx_seq_one_letter_code
_entity_poly.pdbx_strand_id
1 'polypeptide(L)'
;PIAYDSDLGFLIDADIVISSTDAPDYLIKRHPLANIMRKRRHRYMFLIDIAVPRDIEPDVSKIDHAFLYNIDDLEAVVASNLKDRQQEATRAEQIVTEEAKRFYDQLQVFQVNPTIKALHQQFREIADTELQACFYKATLSDEQEAAIASMTQAIVKKLLHHPMQNLRYAVNDGDADHGQYIQALQELFALDVNDKETSNQ
;
A
#
# COMPACT_ATOMS: atom_id res chain seq x y z
N PRO A 1 -31.35 -20.03 -14.07
CA PRO A 1 -30.81 -18.67 -14.24
C PRO A 1 -31.54 -18.01 -15.41
N ILE A 2 -31.93 -16.75 -15.26
CA ILE A 2 -32.60 -15.98 -16.33
C ILE A 2 -31.54 -15.04 -16.90
N ALA A 3 -31.43 -14.96 -18.23
CA ALA A 3 -30.51 -14.03 -18.87
C ALA A 3 -31.00 -12.58 -18.66
N TYR A 4 -30.07 -11.65 -18.48
CA TYR A 4 -30.41 -10.23 -18.44
C TYR A 4 -30.99 -9.79 -19.79
N ASP A 5 -32.07 -9.04 -19.72
CA ASP A 5 -32.75 -8.44 -20.86
C ASP A 5 -33.14 -7.01 -20.47
N SER A 6 -32.84 -6.05 -21.35
CA SER A 6 -33.13 -4.63 -21.16
C SER A 6 -34.62 -4.33 -21.01
N ASP A 7 -35.49 -5.23 -21.47
CA ASP A 7 -36.94 -5.09 -21.32
C ASP A 7 -37.45 -5.42 -19.91
N LEU A 8 -36.58 -5.95 -19.03
CA LEU A 8 -36.86 -6.25 -17.62
C LEU A 8 -38.09 -7.16 -17.41
N GLY A 9 -38.48 -7.95 -18.41
CA GLY A 9 -39.69 -8.78 -18.35
C GLY A 9 -39.69 -9.78 -17.20
N PHE A 10 -38.51 -10.22 -16.78
CA PHE A 10 -38.31 -11.11 -15.63
C PHE A 10 -38.71 -10.48 -14.29
N LEU A 11 -38.83 -9.15 -14.21
CA LEU A 11 -39.29 -8.45 -13.01
C LEU A 11 -40.82 -8.52 -12.81
N ILE A 12 -41.59 -9.00 -13.79
CA ILE A 12 -43.05 -9.10 -13.67
C ILE A 12 -43.47 -10.02 -12.52
N ASP A 13 -42.67 -11.04 -12.19
CA ASP A 13 -43.00 -12.00 -11.13
C ASP A 13 -42.19 -11.78 -9.84
N ALA A 14 -41.28 -10.80 -9.82
CA ALA A 14 -40.41 -10.53 -8.67
C ALA A 14 -41.03 -9.51 -7.70
N ASP A 15 -41.14 -9.86 -6.43
CA ASP A 15 -41.58 -8.91 -5.38
C ASP A 15 -40.40 -8.21 -4.69
N ILE A 16 -39.22 -8.84 -4.72
CA ILE A 16 -37.96 -8.29 -4.20
C ILE A 16 -36.90 -8.42 -5.28
N VAL A 17 -36.22 -7.33 -5.57
CA VAL A 17 -35.12 -7.22 -6.54
C VAL A 17 -33.90 -6.76 -5.79
N ILE A 18 -32.81 -7.53 -5.87
CA ILE A 18 -31.52 -7.17 -5.30
C ILE A 18 -30.55 -6.98 -6.46
N SER A 19 -29.94 -5.80 -6.55
CA SER A 19 -29.00 -5.44 -7.61
C SER A 19 -27.61 -5.22 -7.02
N SER A 20 -26.60 -5.85 -7.62
CA SER A 20 -25.21 -5.84 -7.19
C SER A 20 -24.31 -6.11 -8.40
N THR A 21 -24.35 -5.23 -9.40
CA THR A 21 -23.52 -5.36 -10.60
C THR A 21 -22.40 -4.31 -10.65
N ASP A 22 -21.45 -4.50 -11.56
CA ASP A 22 -20.38 -3.53 -11.87
C ASP A 22 -20.75 -2.65 -13.09
N ALA A 23 -22.05 -2.50 -13.39
CA ALA A 23 -22.50 -1.73 -14.55
C ALA A 23 -22.16 -0.23 -14.38
N PRO A 24 -21.64 0.44 -15.42
CA PRO A 24 -21.32 1.87 -15.36
C PRO A 24 -22.57 2.77 -15.43
N ASP A 25 -23.70 2.23 -15.89
CA ASP A 25 -24.97 2.92 -16.11
C ASP A 25 -26.12 2.21 -15.39
N TYR A 26 -27.21 2.93 -15.14
CA TYR A 26 -28.43 2.33 -14.58
C TYR A 26 -28.99 1.22 -15.47
N LEU A 27 -29.05 0.00 -14.93
CA LEU A 27 -29.70 -1.15 -15.53
C LEU A 27 -31.22 -1.07 -15.38
N ILE A 28 -31.70 -0.61 -14.23
CA ILE A 28 -33.13 -0.44 -13.95
C ILE A 28 -33.47 1.05 -14.00
N LYS A 29 -34.07 1.46 -15.11
CA LYS A 29 -34.53 2.84 -15.34
C LYS A 29 -36.02 3.00 -15.03
N ARG A 30 -36.43 4.21 -14.68
CA ARG A 30 -37.81 4.56 -14.30
C ARG A 30 -38.83 4.17 -15.36
N HIS A 31 -38.60 4.54 -16.61
CA HIS A 31 -39.59 4.33 -17.69
C HIS A 31 -39.84 2.83 -17.99
N PRO A 32 -38.80 1.99 -18.20
CA PRO A 32 -38.99 0.54 -18.31
C PRO A 32 -39.70 -0.06 -17.09
N LEU A 33 -39.27 0.30 -15.88
CA LEU A 33 -39.85 -0.26 -14.66
C LEU A 33 -41.31 0.15 -14.46
N ALA A 34 -41.70 1.38 -14.79
CA ALA A 34 -43.09 1.82 -14.72
C ALA A 34 -44.02 0.96 -15.61
N ASN A 35 -43.54 0.55 -16.78
CA ASN A 35 -44.28 -0.37 -17.65
C ASN A 35 -44.44 -1.76 -17.04
N ILE A 36 -43.41 -2.26 -16.35
CA ILE A 36 -43.47 -3.51 -15.60
C ILE A 36 -44.48 -3.41 -14.44
N MET A 37 -44.45 -2.33 -13.66
CA MET A 37 -45.37 -2.13 -12.54
C MET A 37 -46.84 -2.11 -12.99
N ARG A 38 -47.14 -1.55 -14.17
CA ARG A 38 -48.47 -1.62 -14.78
C ARG A 38 -48.88 -3.05 -15.14
N LYS A 39 -47.98 -3.85 -15.73
CA LYS A 39 -48.23 -5.27 -16.02
C LYS A 39 -48.46 -6.09 -14.74
N ARG A 40 -47.78 -5.71 -13.66
CA ARG A 40 -47.92 -6.27 -12.31
C ARG A 40 -49.20 -5.85 -11.58
N ARG A 41 -50.06 -5.03 -12.20
CA ARG A 41 -51.24 -4.41 -11.54
C ARG A 41 -50.86 -3.67 -10.25
N HIS A 42 -49.70 -3.03 -10.25
CA HIS A 42 -49.15 -2.25 -9.12
C HIS A 42 -48.97 -3.06 -7.82
N ARG A 43 -48.75 -4.38 -7.91
CA ARG A 43 -48.23 -5.16 -6.78
C ARG A 43 -46.90 -4.57 -6.31
N TYR A 44 -46.77 -4.42 -4.98
CA TYR A 44 -45.57 -3.88 -4.34
C TYR A 44 -44.29 -4.56 -4.84
N MET A 45 -43.24 -3.76 -5.03
CA MET A 45 -41.90 -4.22 -5.37
C MET A 45 -40.88 -3.51 -4.50
N PHE A 46 -40.00 -4.28 -3.88
CA PHE A 46 -38.85 -3.79 -3.14
C PHE A 46 -37.60 -3.92 -4.01
N LEU A 47 -36.89 -2.82 -4.20
CA LEU A 47 -35.64 -2.77 -4.93
C LEU A 47 -34.53 -2.43 -3.94
N ILE A 48 -33.53 -3.29 -3.85
CA ILE A 48 -32.38 -3.14 -2.95
C ILE A 48 -31.14 -3.01 -3.85
N ASP A 49 -30.58 -1.82 -3.89
CA ASP A 49 -29.44 -1.45 -4.72
C ASP A 49 -28.17 -1.39 -3.87
N ILE A 50 -27.34 -2.43 -3.95
CA ILE A 50 -26.06 -2.56 -3.23
C ILE A 50 -24.86 -2.40 -4.18
N ALA A 51 -25.07 -1.89 -5.40
CA ALA A 51 -24.02 -1.66 -6.39
C ALA A 51 -23.35 -0.29 -6.23
N VAL A 52 -22.06 -0.22 -6.60
CA VAL A 52 -21.27 1.02 -6.65
C VAL A 52 -20.42 1.01 -7.93
N PRO A 53 -20.77 1.81 -8.98
CA PRO A 53 -21.87 2.78 -9.05
C PRO A 53 -23.27 2.13 -9.08
N ARG A 54 -24.31 2.92 -8.80
CA ARG A 54 -25.70 2.43 -8.62
C ARG A 54 -26.27 1.77 -9.86
N ASP A 55 -26.95 0.64 -9.68
CA ASP A 55 -27.62 -0.08 -10.77
C ASP A 55 -29.01 0.50 -11.09
N ILE A 56 -29.64 1.15 -10.12
CA ILE A 56 -31.05 1.55 -10.19
C ILE A 56 -31.14 3.08 -10.21
N GLU A 57 -31.82 3.60 -11.22
CA GLU A 57 -32.05 5.03 -11.35
C GLU A 57 -32.80 5.58 -10.12
N PRO A 58 -32.31 6.62 -9.43
CA PRO A 58 -32.95 7.15 -8.21
C PRO A 58 -34.41 7.54 -8.39
N ASP A 59 -34.76 7.96 -9.60
CA ASP A 59 -36.09 8.39 -10.01
C ASP A 59 -37.14 7.26 -10.02
N VAL A 60 -36.71 5.99 -9.91
CA VAL A 60 -37.58 4.83 -9.65
C VAL A 60 -38.39 4.98 -8.37
N SER A 61 -37.84 5.66 -7.35
CA SER A 61 -38.54 5.94 -6.08
C SER A 61 -39.83 6.76 -6.25
N LYS A 62 -40.03 7.41 -7.41
CA LYS A 62 -41.23 8.18 -7.75
C LYS A 62 -42.34 7.33 -8.37
N ILE A 63 -42.14 6.02 -8.54
CA ILE A 63 -43.15 5.10 -9.07
C ILE A 63 -43.99 4.57 -7.91
N ASP A 64 -45.31 4.71 -7.99
CA ASP A 64 -46.21 4.18 -6.98
C ASP A 64 -46.01 2.67 -6.80
N HIS A 65 -45.94 2.24 -5.54
CA HIS A 65 -45.75 0.85 -5.12
C HIS A 65 -44.36 0.24 -5.45
N ALA A 66 -43.37 1.04 -5.87
CA ALA A 66 -41.98 0.62 -6.00
C ALA A 66 -41.12 1.32 -4.93
N PHE A 67 -40.53 0.54 -4.01
CA PHE A 67 -39.70 1.06 -2.93
C PHE A 67 -38.24 0.77 -3.21
N LEU A 68 -37.43 1.81 -3.35
CA LEU A 68 -35.99 1.71 -3.58
C LEU A 68 -35.24 1.95 -2.27
N TYR A 69 -34.37 1.02 -1.92
CA TYR A 69 -33.42 1.10 -0.80
C TYR A 69 -32.01 0.96 -1.35
N ASN A 70 -31.08 1.76 -0.83
CA ASN A 70 -29.66 1.62 -1.12
C ASN A 70 -28.86 1.14 0.11
N ILE A 71 -27.54 1.07 -0.03
CA ILE A 71 -26.64 0.72 1.06
C ILE A 71 -26.78 1.66 2.27
N ASP A 72 -26.94 2.97 2.04
CA ASP A 72 -27.09 3.97 3.10
C ASP A 72 -28.39 3.76 3.90
N ASP A 73 -29.49 3.42 3.22
CA ASP A 73 -30.78 3.16 3.87
C ASP A 73 -30.72 1.91 4.77
N LEU A 74 -29.90 0.92 4.39
CA LEU A 74 -29.68 -0.29 5.19
C LEU A 74 -28.83 0.01 6.43
N GLU A 75 -27.83 0.91 6.34
CA GLU A 75 -26.99 1.28 7.49
C GLU A 75 -27.81 1.82 8.66
N ALA A 76 -28.86 2.61 8.39
CA ALA A 76 -29.75 3.16 9.40
C ALA A 76 -30.48 2.08 10.23
N VAL A 77 -30.80 0.93 9.63
CA VAL A 77 -31.48 -0.19 10.31
C VAL A 77 -30.51 -0.99 11.18
N VAL A 78 -29.27 -1.16 10.70
CA VAL A 78 -28.24 -1.97 11.39
C VAL A 78 -27.60 -1.19 12.55
N ALA A 79 -27.78 0.13 12.64
CA ALA A 79 -27.28 0.98 13.72
C ALA A 79 -27.83 0.60 15.13
N SER A 80 -28.87 -0.25 15.20
CA SER A 80 -29.43 -0.77 16.46
C SER A 80 -28.52 -1.77 17.19
N ASN A 81 -27.49 -2.34 16.53
CA ASN A 81 -26.53 -3.28 17.13
C ASN A 81 -25.18 -2.62 17.48
N LEU A 82 -25.22 -1.39 18.02
CA LEU A 82 -24.04 -0.55 18.22
C LEU A 82 -23.01 -1.13 19.21
N LYS A 83 -23.47 -1.82 20.26
CA LYS A 83 -22.64 -2.23 21.40
C LYS A 83 -21.66 -3.37 21.06
N ASP A 84 -22.10 -4.36 20.30
CA ASP A 84 -21.25 -5.49 19.89
C ASP A 84 -20.24 -5.03 18.81
N ARG A 85 -20.66 -4.11 17.91
CA ARG A 85 -19.72 -3.48 16.97
C ARG A 85 -18.62 -2.69 17.67
N GLN A 86 -18.94 -2.02 18.77
CA GLN A 86 -17.96 -1.19 19.47
C GLN A 86 -16.82 -2.02 20.05
N GLN A 87 -17.13 -3.18 20.62
CA GLN A 87 -16.11 -4.08 21.18
C GLN A 87 -15.22 -4.69 20.09
N GLU A 88 -15.81 -5.14 18.98
CA GLU A 88 -15.03 -5.68 17.86
C GLU A 88 -14.22 -4.58 17.15
N ALA A 89 -14.76 -3.35 17.05
CA ALA A 89 -14.02 -2.20 16.51
C ALA A 89 -12.79 -1.87 17.36
N THR A 90 -12.91 -1.85 18.69
CA THR A 90 -11.75 -1.63 19.57
C THR A 90 -10.69 -2.72 19.41
N ARG A 91 -11.08 -3.99 19.24
CA ARG A 91 -10.12 -5.07 18.95
C ARG A 91 -9.44 -4.88 17.61
N ALA A 92 -10.19 -4.51 16.57
CA ALA A 92 -9.64 -4.23 15.25
C ALA A 92 -8.65 -3.05 15.29
N GLU A 93 -8.97 -1.98 16.03
CA GLU A 93 -8.07 -0.84 16.23
C GLU A 93 -6.76 -1.23 16.90
N GLN A 94 -6.80 -2.15 17.87
CA GLN A 94 -5.58 -2.68 18.51
C GLN A 94 -4.70 -3.41 17.50
N ILE A 95 -5.29 -4.31 16.70
CA ILE A 95 -4.57 -5.05 15.65
C ILE A 95 -3.96 -4.07 14.63
N VAL A 96 -4.74 -3.09 14.17
CA VAL A 96 -4.26 -2.08 13.21
C VAL A 96 -3.11 -1.26 13.80
N THR A 97 -3.19 -0.88 15.07
CA THR A 97 -2.14 -0.11 15.76
C THR A 97 -0.85 -0.92 15.89
N GLU A 98 -0.95 -2.19 16.25
CA GLU A 98 0.20 -3.09 16.37
C GLU A 98 0.90 -3.30 15.01
N GLU A 99 0.13 -3.57 13.96
CA GLU A 99 0.69 -3.75 12.60
C GLU A 99 1.22 -2.44 12.02
N ALA A 100 0.57 -1.30 12.30
CA ALA A 100 1.07 0.02 11.89
C ALA A 100 2.42 0.33 12.54
N LYS A 101 2.57 0.05 13.85
CA LYS A 101 3.84 0.20 14.55
C LYS A 101 4.91 -0.71 13.93
N ARG A 102 4.60 -1.99 13.72
CA ARG A 102 5.52 -2.96 13.12
C ARG A 102 5.96 -2.52 11.71
N PHE A 103 5.03 -2.01 10.90
CA PHE A 103 5.33 -1.47 9.59
C PHE A 103 6.23 -0.24 9.66
N TYR A 104 5.97 0.67 10.61
CA TYR A 104 6.82 1.84 10.83
C TYR A 104 8.25 1.45 11.23
N ASP A 105 8.41 0.49 12.14
CA ASP A 105 9.73 -0.03 12.54
C ASP A 105 10.47 -0.64 11.33
N GLN A 106 9.75 -1.36 10.47
CA GLN A 106 10.31 -1.86 9.21
C GLN A 106 10.73 -0.74 8.24
N LEU A 107 9.96 0.35 8.17
CA LEU A 107 10.26 1.48 7.29
C LEU A 107 11.55 2.20 7.72
N GLN A 108 11.83 2.28 9.03
CA GLN A 108 13.07 2.88 9.55
C GLN A 108 14.32 2.12 9.09
N VAL A 109 14.26 0.78 8.97
CA VAL A 109 15.37 -0.05 8.45
C VAL A 109 15.76 0.37 7.02
N PHE A 110 14.82 0.84 6.21
CA PHE A 110 15.13 1.29 4.85
C PHE A 110 15.95 2.59 4.81
N GLN A 111 15.83 3.47 5.81
CA GLN A 111 16.53 4.75 5.85
C GLN A 111 18.05 4.61 6.04
N VAL A 112 18.52 3.46 6.52
CA VAL A 112 19.94 3.18 6.74
C VAL A 112 20.68 2.70 5.50
N ASN A 113 19.97 2.06 4.56
CA ASN A 113 20.61 1.49 3.36
C ASN A 113 21.36 2.53 2.52
N PRO A 114 20.83 3.75 2.30
CA PRO A 114 21.56 4.83 1.64
C PRO A 114 22.89 5.17 2.34
N THR A 115 22.89 5.28 3.67
CA THR A 115 24.10 5.58 4.46
C THR A 115 25.14 4.45 4.37
N ILE A 116 24.70 3.18 4.47
CA ILE A 116 25.60 2.02 4.26
C ILE A 116 26.24 2.07 2.87
N LYS A 117 25.44 2.37 1.84
CA LYS A 117 25.91 2.45 0.46
C LYS A 117 26.92 3.59 0.27
N ALA A 118 26.64 4.77 0.81
CA ALA A 118 27.52 5.92 0.74
C ALA A 118 28.88 5.64 1.42
N LEU A 119 28.85 5.04 2.61
CA LEU A 119 30.06 4.67 3.35
C LEU A 119 30.92 3.66 2.57
N HIS A 120 30.28 2.63 1.99
CA HIS A 120 30.96 1.66 1.13
C HIS A 120 31.60 2.29 -0.10
N GLN A 121 30.95 3.29 -0.68
CA GLN A 121 31.43 3.98 -1.85
C GLN A 121 32.67 4.81 -1.51
N GLN A 122 32.60 5.63 -0.47
CA GLN A 122 33.70 6.47 -0.02
C GLN A 122 34.97 5.65 0.32
N PHE A 123 34.83 4.55 1.05
CA PHE A 123 35.98 3.70 1.40
C PHE A 123 36.61 3.01 0.18
N ARG A 124 35.81 2.66 -0.83
CA ARG A 124 36.32 2.13 -2.09
C ARG A 124 37.07 3.20 -2.87
N GLU A 125 36.53 4.41 -2.96
CA GLU A 125 37.19 5.53 -3.65
C GLU A 125 38.53 5.88 -3.02
N ILE A 126 38.61 5.88 -1.68
CA ILE A 126 39.88 6.07 -0.95
C ILE A 126 40.85 4.93 -1.29
N ALA A 127 40.40 3.67 -1.21
CA ALA A 127 41.23 2.52 -1.52
C ALA A 127 41.76 2.52 -2.96
N ASP A 128 40.90 2.84 -3.93
CA ASP A 128 41.26 2.90 -5.35
C ASP A 128 42.27 4.03 -5.62
N THR A 129 42.09 5.19 -4.97
CA THR A 129 43.04 6.32 -5.07
C THR A 129 44.43 5.93 -4.55
N GLU A 130 44.49 5.29 -3.39
CA GLU A 130 45.76 4.84 -2.79
C GLU A 130 46.42 3.70 -3.58
N LEU A 131 45.62 2.77 -4.13
CA LEU A 131 46.11 1.72 -5.02
C LEU A 131 46.74 2.32 -6.28
N GLN A 132 46.07 3.28 -6.93
CA GLN A 132 46.63 3.97 -8.10
C GLN A 132 47.93 4.71 -7.77
N ALA A 133 47.97 5.41 -6.62
CA ALA A 133 49.19 6.08 -6.18
C ALA A 133 50.34 5.09 -5.89
N CYS A 134 50.02 3.90 -5.38
CA CYS A 134 50.98 2.83 -5.14
C CYS A 134 51.54 2.26 -6.46
N PHE A 135 50.66 1.92 -7.40
CA PHE A 135 51.03 1.36 -8.71
C PHE A 135 51.81 2.36 -9.56
N TYR A 136 51.56 3.67 -9.41
CA TYR A 136 52.37 4.69 -10.07
C TYR A 136 53.81 4.79 -9.54
N LYS A 137 54.02 4.53 -8.24
CA LYS A 137 55.33 4.68 -7.57
C LYS A 137 56.20 3.43 -7.62
N ALA A 138 55.60 2.25 -7.82
CA ALA A 138 56.28 0.97 -7.79
C ALA A 138 56.14 0.24 -9.12
N THR A 139 57.23 -0.32 -9.64
CA THR A 139 57.16 -1.25 -10.77
C THR A 139 56.77 -2.63 -10.25
N LEU A 140 55.52 -3.02 -10.49
CA LEU A 140 54.93 -4.29 -10.06
C LEU A 140 54.58 -5.13 -11.30
N SER A 141 54.50 -6.45 -11.15
CA SER A 141 53.88 -7.30 -12.16
C SER A 141 52.36 -7.30 -12.03
N ASP A 142 51.64 -7.64 -13.10
CA ASP A 142 50.17 -7.75 -13.10
C ASP A 142 49.64 -8.65 -11.97
N GLU A 143 50.38 -9.73 -11.64
CA GLU A 143 50.03 -10.64 -10.55
C GLU A 143 50.19 -10.00 -9.16
N GLN A 144 51.20 -9.14 -8.99
CA GLN A 144 51.43 -8.40 -7.75
C GLN A 144 50.41 -7.28 -7.58
N GLU A 145 50.07 -6.56 -8.64
CA GLU A 145 49.01 -5.54 -8.62
C GLU A 145 47.67 -6.16 -8.23
N ALA A 146 47.29 -7.29 -8.84
CA ALA A 146 46.07 -8.02 -8.51
C ALA A 146 46.05 -8.49 -7.05
N ALA A 147 47.18 -9.00 -6.54
CA ALA A 147 47.30 -9.44 -5.15
C ALA A 147 47.13 -8.27 -4.15
N ILE A 148 47.75 -7.12 -4.42
CA ILE A 148 47.63 -5.92 -3.58
C ILE A 148 46.21 -5.37 -3.63
N ALA A 149 45.60 -5.27 -4.83
CA ALA A 149 44.22 -4.83 -4.96
C ALA A 149 43.25 -5.74 -4.19
N SER A 150 43.41 -7.06 -4.31
CA SER A 150 42.62 -8.04 -3.57
C SER A 150 42.77 -7.89 -2.06
N MET A 151 44.00 -7.70 -1.58
CA MET A 151 44.29 -7.47 -0.16
C MET A 151 43.62 -6.19 0.35
N THR A 152 43.73 -5.08 -0.37
CA THR A 152 43.13 -3.80 0.00
C THR A 152 41.59 -3.91 0.05
N GLN A 153 40.97 -4.55 -0.94
CA GLN A 153 39.53 -4.80 -0.92
C GLN A 153 39.11 -5.68 0.26
N ALA A 154 39.90 -6.68 0.62
CA ALA A 154 39.64 -7.52 1.79
C ALA A 154 39.74 -6.73 3.10
N ILE A 155 40.68 -5.78 3.21
CA ILE A 155 40.78 -4.88 4.37
C ILE A 155 39.55 -3.99 4.47
N VAL A 156 39.15 -3.31 3.39
CA VAL A 156 37.95 -2.46 3.37
C VAL A 156 36.71 -3.27 3.76
N LYS A 157 36.54 -4.47 3.20
CA LYS A 157 35.43 -5.36 3.53
C LYS A 157 35.40 -5.74 5.01
N LYS A 158 36.56 -6.08 5.60
CA LYS A 158 36.66 -6.44 7.03
C LYS A 158 36.39 -5.25 7.95
N LEU A 159 36.89 -4.06 7.60
CA LEU A 159 36.67 -2.84 8.37
C LEU A 159 35.19 -2.45 8.41
N LEU A 160 34.48 -2.58 7.27
CA LEU A 160 33.07 -2.19 7.18
C LEU A 160 32.10 -3.26 7.73
N HIS A 161 32.53 -4.51 7.91
CA HIS A 161 31.63 -5.60 8.32
C HIS A 161 30.91 -5.32 9.64
N HIS A 162 31.65 -5.01 10.71
CA HIS A 162 31.08 -4.76 12.03
C HIS A 162 30.27 -3.45 12.12
N PRO A 163 30.76 -2.29 11.63
CA PRO A 163 29.98 -1.06 11.64
C PRO A 163 28.63 -1.19 10.93
N MET A 164 28.59 -1.87 9.77
CA MET A 164 27.33 -2.10 9.05
C MET A 164 26.39 -3.03 9.78
N GLN A 165 26.93 -4.10 10.39
CA GLN A 165 26.14 -5.05 11.14
C GLN A 165 25.51 -4.38 12.37
N ASN A 166 26.30 -3.58 13.09
CA ASN A 166 25.83 -2.80 14.24
C ASN A 166 24.80 -1.75 13.83
N LEU A 167 24.97 -1.11 12.68
CA LEU A 167 24.00 -0.15 12.15
C LEU A 167 22.66 -0.81 11.80
N ARG A 168 22.68 -2.04 11.24
CA ARG A 168 21.45 -2.81 10.99
C ARG A 168 20.81 -3.35 12.27
N TYR A 169 21.61 -3.73 13.26
CA TYR A 169 21.09 -4.19 14.55
C TYR A 169 20.49 -3.06 15.37
N ALA A 170 21.15 -1.90 15.40
CA ALA A 170 20.62 -0.71 16.03
C ALA A 170 19.19 -0.52 15.54
N VAL A 171 18.95 -0.36 14.23
CA VAL A 171 17.61 -0.07 13.71
C VAL A 171 16.55 -1.15 14.00
N ASN A 172 16.95 -2.40 14.21
CA ASN A 172 16.01 -3.50 14.47
C ASN A 172 15.58 -3.61 15.94
N ASP A 173 16.30 -3.01 16.88
CA ASP A 173 16.03 -3.17 18.33
C ASP A 173 14.98 -2.18 18.87
N GLY A 174 14.45 -1.29 18.02
CA GLY A 174 13.34 -0.39 18.36
C GLY A 174 13.70 0.69 19.38
N ASP A 175 14.99 0.98 19.57
CA ASP A 175 15.48 1.99 20.48
C ASP A 175 15.38 3.40 19.85
N ALA A 176 14.97 4.40 20.63
CA ALA A 176 14.56 5.71 20.13
C ALA A 176 15.71 6.55 19.51
N ASP A 177 16.94 6.03 19.49
CA ASP A 177 18.16 6.78 19.19
C ASP A 177 18.85 6.42 17.85
N HIS A 178 18.20 5.59 17.01
CA HIS A 178 18.78 5.18 15.72
C HIS A 178 19.03 6.34 14.77
N GLY A 179 18.14 7.33 14.75
CA GLY A 179 18.32 8.55 13.95
C GLY A 179 19.59 9.32 14.34
N GLN A 180 19.89 9.41 15.64
CA GLN A 180 21.11 10.07 16.12
C GLN A 180 22.36 9.31 15.72
N TYR A 181 22.33 7.98 15.76
CA TYR A 181 23.46 7.15 15.35
C TYR A 181 23.74 7.23 13.84
N ILE A 182 22.68 7.25 13.02
CA ILE A 182 22.79 7.45 11.56
C ILE A 182 23.35 8.84 11.26
N GLN A 183 22.82 9.87 11.92
CA GLN A 183 23.27 11.24 11.74
C GLN A 183 24.74 11.40 12.15
N ALA A 184 25.14 10.84 13.30
CA ALA A 184 26.54 10.85 13.74
C ALA A 184 27.48 10.19 12.73
N LEU A 185 27.07 9.09 12.09
CA LEU A 185 27.85 8.45 11.02
C LEU A 185 27.93 9.31 9.76
N GLN A 186 26.82 9.93 9.36
CA GLN A 186 26.79 10.84 8.22
C GLN A 186 27.71 12.04 8.44
N GLU A 187 27.72 12.60 9.65
CA GLU A 187 28.59 13.72 10.02
C GLU A 187 30.07 13.29 10.14
N LEU A 188 30.37 12.19 10.83
CA LEU A 188 31.73 11.72 11.08
C LEU A 188 32.47 11.37 9.78
N PHE A 189 31.75 10.83 8.80
CA PHE A 189 32.29 10.43 7.51
C PHE A 189 31.92 11.41 6.37
N ALA A 190 31.25 12.52 6.67
CA ALA A 190 30.77 13.49 5.68
C ALA A 190 30.07 12.82 4.48
N LEU A 191 29.13 11.90 4.76
CA LEU A 191 28.44 11.12 3.73
C LEU A 191 27.33 11.94 3.07
N ASP A 192 27.37 12.06 1.75
CA ASP A 192 26.26 12.64 1.00
C ASP A 192 25.23 11.56 0.65
N VAL A 193 24.11 11.58 1.39
CA VAL A 193 23.06 10.57 1.30
C VAL A 193 21.81 11.12 0.57
N ASN A 194 21.75 12.44 0.34
CA ASN A 194 20.58 13.12 -0.22
C ASN A 194 20.54 13.15 -1.76
N ASP A 195 21.60 12.70 -2.43
CA ASP A 195 21.82 12.95 -3.85
C ASP A 195 21.12 11.97 -4.83
N LYS A 196 20.15 11.16 -4.40
CA LYS A 196 19.51 10.14 -5.28
C LYS A 196 17.98 10.05 -5.31
N GLU A 197 17.24 10.96 -4.68
CA GLU A 197 15.76 10.99 -4.84
C GLU A 197 15.26 11.89 -5.98
N THR A 198 16.12 12.68 -6.63
CA THR A 198 15.72 13.66 -7.67
C THR A 198 15.91 13.21 -9.12
N SER A 199 16.17 11.93 -9.42
CA SER A 199 16.37 11.45 -10.81
C SER A 199 15.33 10.44 -11.32
N ASN A 200 14.15 10.34 -10.71
CA ASN A 200 13.01 9.65 -11.32
C ASN A 200 11.70 10.37 -10.98
N GLN A 201 11.49 11.53 -11.61
CA GLN A 201 10.17 12.05 -11.96
C GLN A 201 10.21 12.53 -13.42
#